data_AF-A0A967Z9C6-F1
#
_entry.id   AF-A0A967Z9C6-F1
#
_cell.length_a   1.000
_cell.length_b   1.000
_cell.length_c   1.000
_cell.angle_alpha   90.00
_cell.angle_beta   90.00
_cell.angle_gamma   90.00
#
_symmetry.space_group_name_H-M   'P 1'
#
loop_
_entity.id
_entity.type
_entity.pdbx_description
1 polymer ?
#
loop_
_entity_poly.entity_id
_entity_poly.type
_entity_poly.pdbx_seq_one_letter_code
_entity_poly.pdbx_strand_id
1 'polypeptide(L)'
;MLTSLLYRPDRFDRNFSFITTPQVDQQFFGAGQFVGFGFGSKFADSPMNTDLRLTQIIPGSPAESAGLARGQQILTINGRTIG
;
A
#
# COMPACT_ATOMS: atom_id res chain seq x y z
N MET A 1 -22.44 33.84 -3.40
CA MET A 1 -21.17 33.68 -4.13
C MET A 1 -20.73 32.23 -4.02
N LEU A 2 -20.38 31.62 -5.15
CA LEU A 2 -20.22 30.18 -5.36
C LEU A 2 -18.77 29.74 -5.08
N THR A 3 -18.34 29.71 -3.82
CA THR A 3 -16.95 29.35 -3.44
C THR A 3 -16.75 27.87 -3.07
N SER A 4 -17.76 27.02 -3.26
CA SER A 4 -17.74 25.61 -2.82
C SER A 4 -16.96 24.64 -3.73
N LEU A 5 -16.23 25.12 -4.74
CA LEU A 5 -15.51 24.27 -5.69
C LEU A 5 -14.01 24.55 -5.75
N LEU A 6 -13.38 24.89 -4.61
CA LEU A 6 -11.92 24.92 -4.54
C LEU A 6 -11.42 23.48 -4.36
N TYR A 7 -10.83 22.92 -5.42
CA TYR A 7 -10.05 21.69 -5.39
C TYR A 7 -9.01 21.75 -4.25
N ARG A 8 -9.23 20.95 -3.19
CA ARG A 8 -8.34 20.82 -2.02
C ARG A 8 -7.93 19.36 -1.83
N PRO A 9 -7.00 18.87 -2.66
CA PRO A 9 -6.61 17.45 -2.64
C PRO A 9 -5.98 17.05 -1.30
N ASP A 10 -5.24 17.96 -0.67
CA ASP A 10 -4.67 17.79 0.67
C ASP A 10 -5.71 17.41 1.75
N ARG A 11 -6.97 17.80 1.57
CA ARG A 11 -8.04 17.56 2.53
C ARG A 11 -9.04 16.49 2.11
N PHE A 12 -9.30 16.35 0.81
CA PHE A 12 -10.37 15.50 0.29
C PHE A 12 -9.89 14.38 -0.63
N ASP A 13 -8.66 14.44 -1.12
CA ASP A 13 -8.04 13.43 -1.98
C ASP A 13 -6.72 12.97 -1.37
N ARG A 14 -6.85 12.11 -0.35
CA ARG A 14 -5.73 11.48 0.37
C ARG A 14 -5.06 10.39 -0.49
N ASN A 15 -4.68 10.75 -1.71
CA ASN A 15 -4.15 9.86 -2.74
C ASN A 15 -5.15 8.77 -3.18
N PHE A 16 -6.45 9.07 -3.12
CA PHE A 16 -7.49 8.15 -3.59
C PHE A 16 -7.71 8.29 -5.10
N SER A 17 -7.36 9.43 -5.70
CA SER A 17 -7.32 9.60 -7.16
C SER A 17 -5.89 9.46 -7.67
N PHE A 18 -5.67 8.60 -8.67
CA PHE A 18 -4.38 8.44 -9.33
C PHE A 18 -4.57 8.04 -10.80
N ILE A 19 -3.59 8.39 -11.64
CA ILE A 19 -3.50 7.89 -13.02
C ILE A 19 -2.61 6.65 -12.97
N THR A 20 -3.09 5.54 -13.52
CA THR A 20 -2.36 4.27 -13.57
C THR A 20 -2.16 3.81 -15.01
N THR A 21 -1.35 2.76 -15.22
CA THR A 21 -1.13 2.19 -16.54
C THR A 21 -2.23 1.18 -16.90
N PRO A 22 -2.54 0.98 -18.19
CA PRO A 22 -3.53 -0.02 -18.62
C PRO A 22 -3.21 -1.44 -18.12
N GLN A 23 -1.92 -1.77 -17.97
CA GLN A 23 -1.48 -3.06 -17.44
C GLN A 23 -1.88 -3.22 -15.96
N VAL A 24 -1.64 -2.20 -15.14
CA VAL A 24 -2.03 -2.20 -13.72
C VAL A 24 -3.55 -2.20 -13.57
N ASP A 25 -4.27 -1.48 -14.44
CA ASP A 25 -5.74 -1.42 -14.45
C ASP A 25 -6.40 -2.74 -14.87
N GLN A 26 -5.93 -3.37 -15.96
CA GLN A 26 -6.40 -4.69 -16.41
C GLN A 26 -6.14 -5.79 -15.37
N GLN A 27 -5.00 -5.70 -14.67
CA GLN A 27 -4.67 -6.57 -13.55
C GLN A 27 -5.60 -6.33 -12.34
N PHE A 28 -6.05 -5.09 -12.12
CA PHE A 28 -6.93 -4.69 -11.01
C PHE A 28 -8.39 -5.13 -11.21
N PHE A 29 -8.95 -4.90 -12.40
CA PHE A 29 -10.40 -5.03 -12.63
C PHE A 29 -10.80 -6.25 -13.47
N GLY A 30 -9.90 -6.83 -14.27
CA GLY A 30 -10.26 -7.86 -15.26
C GLY A 30 -10.24 -9.30 -14.78
N ALA A 31 -9.32 -9.66 -13.87
CA ALA A 31 -9.01 -11.07 -13.57
C ALA A 31 -9.33 -11.53 -12.14
N GLY A 32 -9.78 -10.63 -11.25
CA GLY A 32 -9.96 -10.94 -9.82
C GLY A 32 -8.65 -11.36 -9.12
N GLN A 33 -7.50 -11.08 -9.75
CA GLN A 33 -6.18 -11.36 -9.21
C GLN A 33 -5.85 -10.30 -8.17
N PHE A 34 -5.35 -10.71 -7.01
CA PHE A 34 -4.94 -9.79 -5.96
C PHE A 34 -3.81 -8.89 -6.48
N VAL A 35 -4.04 -7.58 -6.62
CA VAL A 35 -2.99 -6.63 -6.99
C VAL A 35 -2.16 -6.30 -5.76
N GLY A 36 -0.89 -6.69 -5.81
CA GLY A 36 0.08 -6.48 -4.75
C GLY A 36 0.84 -7.76 -4.42
N PHE A 37 1.61 -7.73 -3.34
CA PHE A 37 2.43 -8.88 -2.95
C PHE A 37 1.70 -9.86 -2.01
N GLY A 38 0.49 -9.54 -1.57
CA GLY A 38 -0.32 -10.41 -0.71
C GLY A 38 0.02 -10.35 0.77
N PHE A 39 0.28 -9.15 1.29
CA PHE A 39 0.45 -8.92 2.72
C PHE A 39 -0.28 -7.66 3.16
N GLY A 40 -0.63 -7.58 4.45
CA GLY A 40 -1.02 -6.34 5.10
C GLY A 40 0.12 -5.80 5.94
N SER A 41 0.18 -4.48 6.12
CA SER A 41 1.18 -3.84 6.97
C SER A 41 0.59 -2.72 7.81
N LYS A 42 1.24 -2.40 8.92
CA LYS A 42 0.93 -1.24 9.75
C LYS A 42 2.21 -0.67 10.36
N PHE A 43 2.24 0.62 10.62
CA PHE A 43 3.22 1.17 11.54
C PHE A 43 2.87 0.69 12.96
N ALA A 44 3.84 0.08 13.64
CA ALA A 44 3.77 -0.11 15.07
C ALA A 44 3.93 1.26 15.76
N ASP A 45 3.27 1.42 16.90
CA ASP A 45 3.27 2.67 17.65
C ASP A 45 4.72 2.96 18.11
N SER A 46 5.37 3.88 17.40
CA SER A 46 6.79 4.21 17.53
C SER A 46 6.91 5.73 17.41
N PRO A 47 7.78 6.40 18.19
CA PRO A 47 7.88 7.86 18.23
C PRO A 47 8.06 8.54 16.86
N MET A 48 8.57 7.82 15.87
CA MET A 48 8.86 8.34 14.52
C MET A 48 8.08 7.64 13.40
N ASN A 49 7.11 6.75 13.71
CA ASN A 49 6.41 5.94 12.70
C ASN A 49 7.35 5.23 11.71
N THR A 50 8.48 4.69 12.17
CA THR A 50 9.47 4.01 11.31
C THR A 50 9.39 2.48 11.38
N ASP A 51 8.55 1.95 12.26
CA ASP A 51 8.42 0.52 12.51
C ASP A 51 7.26 -0.09 11.71
N LEU A 52 7.45 -0.21 10.39
CA LEU A 52 6.45 -0.82 9.50
C LEU A 52 6.50 -2.35 9.62
N ARG A 53 5.40 -2.97 10.07
CA ARG A 53 5.33 -4.42 10.30
C ARG A 53 4.28 -5.12 9.48
N LEU A 54 4.58 -6.36 9.08
CA LEU A 54 3.64 -7.27 8.42
C LEU A 54 2.58 -7.76 9.42
N THR A 55 1.31 -7.54 9.11
CA THR A 55 0.17 -7.91 9.98
C THR A 55 -0.53 -9.20 9.53
N GLN A 56 -0.43 -9.52 8.26
CA GLN A 56 -1.03 -10.69 7.63
C GLN A 56 -0.24 -11.06 6.36
N ILE A 57 -0.24 -12.35 6.04
CA ILE A 57 0.26 -12.89 4.77
C ILE A 57 -0.90 -13.69 4.17
N ILE A 58 -1.19 -13.45 2.89
CA ILE A 58 -2.27 -14.11 2.17
C ILE A 58 -1.74 -15.45 1.63
N PRO A 59 -2.42 -16.58 1.87
CA PRO A 59 -2.01 -17.87 1.31
C PRO A 59 -1.97 -17.87 -0.23
N GLY A 60 -0.99 -18.54 -0.81
CA GLY A 60 -0.75 -18.60 -2.25
C GLY A 60 -0.19 -17.31 -2.85
N SER A 61 0.16 -16.32 -2.02
CA SER A 61 0.65 -15.03 -2.51
C SER A 61 2.15 -15.01 -2.84
N PRO A 62 2.62 -14.01 -3.61
CA PRO A 62 4.05 -13.75 -3.76
C PRO A 62 4.78 -13.56 -2.43
N ALA A 63 4.14 -12.93 -1.44
CA ALA A 63 4.72 -12.72 -0.10
C ALA A 63 4.94 -14.05 0.63
N GLU A 64 3.96 -14.96 0.59
CA GLU A 64 4.11 -16.30 1.16
C GLU A 64 5.22 -17.09 0.44
N SER A 65 5.24 -17.04 -0.90
CA SER A 65 6.27 -17.69 -1.72
C SER A 65 7.68 -17.14 -1.45
N ALA A 66 7.77 -15.87 -1.05
CA ALA A 66 9.01 -15.22 -0.64
C ALA A 66 9.41 -15.51 0.82
N GLY A 67 8.62 -16.31 1.56
CA GLY A 67 8.90 -16.65 2.95
C GLY A 67 8.61 -15.52 3.95
N LEU A 68 7.79 -14.54 3.56
CA LEU A 68 7.38 -13.49 4.49
C LEU A 68 6.42 -14.03 5.53
N ALA A 69 6.51 -13.48 6.74
CA ALA A 69 5.73 -13.91 7.90
C ALA A 69 5.21 -12.72 8.70
N ARG A 70 4.05 -12.91 9.34
CA ARG A 70 3.48 -11.91 10.26
C ARG A 70 4.50 -11.57 11.36
N GLY A 71 4.58 -10.29 11.70
CA GLY A 71 5.45 -9.76 12.74
C GLY A 71 6.82 -9.30 12.24
N GLN A 72 7.23 -9.70 11.03
CA GLN A 72 8.46 -9.17 10.42
C GLN A 72 8.35 -7.66 10.17
N GLN A 73 9.49 -6.98 10.28
CA GLN A 73 9.63 -5.56 9.98
C GLN A 73 10.09 -5.35 8.53
N ILE A 74 9.48 -4.40 7.85
CA ILE A 74 9.93 -3.90 6.55
C ILE A 74 10.96 -2.80 6.81
N LEU A 75 12.20 -3.03 6.42
CA LEU A 75 13.30 -2.06 6.59
C LEU A 75 13.46 -1.14 5.39
N THR A 76 13.36 -1.70 4.18
CA THR A 76 13.56 -0.96 2.93
C THR A 76 12.60 -1.45 1.85
N ILE A 77 12.24 -0.56 0.92
CA ILE A 77 11.51 -0.88 -0.31
C ILE A 77 12.27 -0.26 -1.47
N ASN A 78 12.72 -1.08 -2.42
CA ASN A 78 13.51 -0.63 -3.58
C ASN A 78 14.72 0.24 -3.18
N GLY A 79 15.42 -0.15 -2.11
CA GLY A 79 16.59 0.57 -1.58
C GLY A 79 16.27 1.85 -0.80
N ARG A 80 14.99 2.22 -0.63
CA ARG A 80 14.57 3.34 0.22
C ARG A 80 14.22 2.84 1.61
N THR A 81 14.91 3.37 2.62
CA THR A 81 14.62 3.07 4.03
C THR A 81 13.25 3.62 4.43
N ILE A 82 12.51 2.85 5.23
CA ILE A 82 11.29 3.31 5.87
C ILE A 82 11.68 4.22 7.05
N GLY A 83 11.38 5.52 6.93
CA GLY A 83 11.88 6.58 7.81
C GLY A 83 11.16 7.90 7.59
#